data_AF-J9F9L3-F1
#
_entry.id   AF-J9F9L3-F1
#
_cell.length_a   1.000
_cell.length_b   1.000
_cell.length_c   1.000
_cell.angle_alpha   90.00
_cell.angle_beta   90.00
_cell.angle_gamma   90.00
#
_symmetry.space_group_name_H-M   'P 1'
#
loop_
_entity.id
_entity.type
_entity.pdbx_description
1 polymer ?
#
loop_
_entity_poly.entity_id
_entity_poly.type
_entity_poly.pdbx_seq_one_letter_code
_entity_poly.pdbx_strand_id
1 'polypeptide(L)'
;MLRLEIFPCRTSALANIVQRFGSRVREALATASEAISNAVVDNDPITTPVESMSRFIKDMNEKGMAGLASEYRKIDVEDAPFDVLCIDETRVVLKIGPASSGDYIHANYVLFSEFQNKFICTQVFFNFYIIT
;
A
#
# COMPACT_ATOMS: atom_id res chain seq x y z
N MET A 1 -60.89 -47.22 -6.14
CA MET A 1 -60.30 -45.88 -6.37
C MET A 1 -59.83 -45.37 -5.01
N LEU A 2 -58.53 -45.48 -4.71
CA LEU A 2 -57.97 -45.04 -3.41
C LEU A 2 -57.68 -43.54 -3.48
N ARG A 3 -58.27 -42.77 -2.57
CA ARG A 3 -58.03 -41.34 -2.38
C ARG A 3 -56.92 -41.19 -1.32
N LEU A 4 -55.82 -40.53 -1.69
CA LEU A 4 -54.75 -40.18 -0.76
C LEU A 4 -55.24 -38.99 0.11
N GLU A 5 -55.54 -39.22 1.39
CA GLU A 5 -55.82 -38.14 2.33
C GLU A 5 -54.54 -37.77 3.09
N ILE A 6 -53.99 -36.61 2.74
CA ILE A 6 -52.88 -35.98 3.48
C ILE A 6 -53.50 -35.29 4.70
N PHE A 7 -53.29 -35.85 5.89
CA PHE A 7 -53.77 -35.28 7.16
C PHE A 7 -53.02 -33.97 7.54
N PRO A 8 -53.73 -32.88 7.91
CA PRO A 8 -53.13 -31.60 8.27
C PRO A 8 -52.84 -31.54 9.77
N CYS A 9 -51.79 -32.21 10.23
CA CYS A 9 -51.42 -32.17 11.66
C CYS A 9 -49.90 -32.01 11.82
N ARG A 10 -49.39 -30.76 11.69
CA ARG A 10 -48.04 -30.32 12.19
C ARG A 10 -47.70 -28.82 11.95
N THR A 11 -48.66 -27.92 11.79
CA THR A 11 -48.40 -26.53 11.38
C THR A 11 -47.88 -25.61 12.50
N SER A 12 -48.40 -25.72 13.73
CA SER A 12 -48.02 -24.82 14.84
C SER A 12 -46.62 -25.08 15.41
N ALA A 13 -46.23 -26.36 15.54
CA ALA A 13 -44.91 -26.74 16.04
C ALA A 13 -43.79 -26.31 15.06
N LEU A 14 -44.00 -26.49 13.75
CA LEU A 14 -43.06 -26.06 12.72
C LEU A 14 -42.93 -24.53 12.71
N ALA A 15 -44.05 -23.79 12.82
CA ALA A 15 -44.04 -22.34 12.87
C ALA A 15 -43.24 -21.78 14.07
N ASN A 16 -43.37 -22.41 15.24
CA ASN A 16 -42.59 -22.04 16.43
C ASN A 16 -41.09 -22.29 16.25
N ILE A 17 -40.70 -23.38 15.58
CA ILE A 17 -39.30 -23.68 15.28
C ILE A 17 -38.71 -22.66 14.31
N VAL A 18 -39.44 -22.33 13.23
CA VAL A 18 -39.01 -21.34 12.24
C VAL A 18 -38.87 -19.96 12.86
N GLN A 19 -39.81 -19.54 13.72
CA GLN A 19 -39.73 -18.27 14.44
C GLN A 19 -38.52 -18.21 15.38
N ARG A 20 -38.28 -19.27 16.16
CA ARG A 20 -37.10 -19.35 17.05
C ARG A 20 -35.79 -19.33 16.27
N PHE A 21 -35.72 -20.05 15.15
CA PHE A 21 -34.54 -20.03 14.29
C PHE A 21 -34.30 -18.63 13.72
N GLY A 22 -35.32 -17.98 13.16
CA GLY A 22 -35.22 -16.62 12.64
C GLY A 22 -34.80 -15.60 13.70
N SER A 23 -35.29 -15.72 14.94
CA SER A 23 -34.89 -14.84 16.04
C SER A 23 -33.41 -14.99 16.38
N ARG A 24 -32.93 -16.23 16.49
CA ARG A 24 -31.51 -16.51 16.79
C ARG A 24 -30.57 -16.05 15.67
N VAL A 25 -31.00 -16.17 14.41
CA VAL A 25 -30.23 -15.67 13.26
C VAL A 25 -30.12 -14.14 13.31
N ARG A 26 -31.21 -13.43 13.60
CA ARG A 26 -31.18 -11.96 13.72
C ARG A 26 -30.31 -11.49 14.87
N GLU A 27 -30.38 -12.15 16.02
CA GLU A 27 -29.57 -11.84 17.20
C GLU A 27 -28.07 -12.09 16.94
N ALA A 28 -27.73 -13.22 16.32
CA ALA A 28 -26.36 -13.52 15.91
C ALA A 28 -25.84 -12.50 14.88
N LEU A 29 -26.69 -12.08 13.94
CA LEU A 29 -26.34 -11.07 12.93
C LEU A 29 -26.11 -9.69 13.56
N ALA A 30 -26.94 -9.27 14.51
CA ALA A 30 -26.76 -8.02 15.24
C ALA A 30 -25.46 -8.02 16.06
N THR A 31 -25.20 -9.13 16.77
CA THR A 31 -23.97 -9.30 17.57
C THR A 31 -22.72 -9.29 16.68
N ALA A 32 -22.76 -9.98 15.54
CA ALA A 32 -21.67 -9.97 14.58
C ALA A 32 -21.47 -8.57 13.96
N SER A 33 -22.55 -7.85 13.65
CA SER A 33 -22.47 -6.47 13.13
C SER A 33 -21.84 -5.51 14.13
N GLU A 34 -22.19 -5.61 15.40
CA GLU A 34 -21.63 -4.77 16.46
C GLU A 34 -20.15 -5.11 16.72
N ALA A 35 -19.79 -6.40 16.72
CA ALA A 35 -18.40 -6.83 16.82
C ALA A 35 -17.54 -6.35 15.65
N ILE A 36 -18.08 -6.40 14.42
CA ILE A 36 -17.42 -5.85 13.22
C ILE A 36 -17.29 -4.33 13.32
N SER A 37 -18.36 -3.63 13.71
CA SER A 37 -18.34 -2.16 13.88
C SER A 37 -17.28 -1.74 14.89
N ASN A 38 -17.16 -2.42 16.02
CA ASN A 38 -16.20 -2.09 17.07
C ASN A 38 -14.75 -2.45 16.67
N ALA A 39 -14.55 -3.53 15.91
CA ALA A 39 -13.23 -3.90 15.39
C ALA A 39 -12.70 -2.95 14.30
N VAL A 40 -13.59 -2.27 13.57
CA VAL A 40 -13.23 -1.28 12.54
C VAL A 40 -12.81 0.08 13.14
N VAL A 41 -13.08 0.34 14.41
CA VAL A 41 -12.73 1.62 15.06
C VAL A 41 -11.24 1.72 15.40
N ASP A 42 -10.56 0.58 15.58
CA ASP A 42 -9.13 0.54 15.89
C ASP A 42 -8.31 -0.02 14.71
N ASN A 43 -7.76 0.90 13.92
CA ASN A 43 -6.59 0.82 13.02
C ASN A 43 -6.88 1.28 11.58
N ASP A 44 -6.53 2.55 11.41
CA ASP A 44 -6.55 3.45 10.26
C ASP A 44 -7.91 3.65 9.58
N PRO A 45 -8.54 4.84 9.72
CA PRO A 45 -9.60 5.21 8.79
C PRO A 45 -9.00 5.06 7.39
N ILE A 46 -9.78 4.60 6.43
CA ILE A 46 -9.42 4.66 5.01
C ILE A 46 -9.21 6.14 4.70
N THR A 47 -8.00 6.64 4.95
CA THR A 47 -7.65 8.03 4.68
C THR A 47 -7.60 8.08 3.19
N THR A 48 -8.54 8.81 2.62
CA THR A 48 -8.48 9.08 1.19
C THR A 48 -7.11 9.68 0.88
N PRO A 49 -6.57 9.48 -0.33
CA PRO A 49 -5.28 10.08 -0.71
C PRO A 49 -5.21 11.59 -0.44
N VAL A 50 -6.37 12.27 -0.52
CA VAL A 50 -6.54 13.69 -0.21
C VAL A 50 -6.36 14.02 1.27
N GLU A 51 -6.94 13.21 2.18
CA GLU A 51 -6.80 13.41 3.63
C GLU A 51 -5.38 13.11 4.11
N SER A 52 -4.75 12.08 3.54
CA SER A 52 -3.33 11.77 3.79
C SER A 52 -2.45 12.94 3.35
N MET A 53 -2.67 13.47 2.15
CA MET A 53 -1.94 14.65 1.67
C MET A 53 -2.18 15.88 2.54
N SER A 54 -3.42 16.10 3.00
CA SER A 54 -3.76 17.24 3.86
C SER A 54 -3.05 17.16 5.21
N ARG A 55 -2.98 15.95 5.81
CA ARG A 55 -2.23 15.71 7.04
C ARG A 55 -0.74 15.94 6.85
N PHE A 56 -0.17 15.40 5.76
CA PHE A 56 1.23 15.62 5.42
C PHE A 56 1.57 17.11 5.30
N ILE A 57 0.77 17.89 4.57
CA ILE A 57 0.97 19.34 4.42
C ILE A 57 0.94 20.04 5.78
N LYS A 58 -0.02 19.67 6.64
CA LYS A 58 -0.13 20.23 8.00
C LYS A 58 1.13 19.93 8.82
N ASP A 59 1.56 18.67 8.85
CA ASP A 59 2.73 18.23 9.61
C ASP A 59 4.02 18.93 9.11
N MET A 60 4.17 19.08 7.79
CA MET A 60 5.32 19.80 7.20
C MET A 60 5.31 21.28 7.58
N ASN A 61 4.14 21.93 7.59
CA ASN A 61 4.01 23.33 8.00
C ASN A 61 4.32 23.54 9.49
N GLU A 62 3.86 22.63 10.36
CA GLU A 62 4.11 22.69 11.80
C GLU A 62 5.60 22.52 12.14
N LYS A 63 6.32 21.64 11.42
CA LYS A 63 7.79 21.49 11.58
C LYS A 63 8.54 22.77 11.21
N GLY A 64 8.06 23.48 10.19
CA GLY A 64 8.72 24.66 9.64
C GLY A 64 10.12 24.38 9.07
N MET A 65 10.76 25.42 8.53
CA MET A 65 12.07 25.29 7.86
C MET A 65 13.17 24.71 8.77
N ALA A 66 13.20 25.09 10.04
CA ALA A 66 14.20 24.63 11.00
C ALA A 66 14.01 23.14 11.36
N GLY A 67 12.76 22.72 11.59
CA GLY A 67 12.43 21.32 11.87
C GLY A 67 12.78 20.42 10.69
N LEU A 68 12.39 20.82 9.48
CA LEU A 68 12.72 20.08 8.24
C LEU A 68 14.23 19.99 8.01
N ALA A 69 14.97 21.09 8.17
CA ALA A 69 16.42 21.07 8.04
C ALA A 69 17.09 20.16 9.09
N SER A 70 16.51 20.05 10.29
CA SER A 70 17.00 19.14 11.32
C SER A 70 16.76 17.66 11.00
N GLU A 71 15.65 17.33 10.31
CA GLU A 71 15.39 15.98 9.84
C GLU A 71 16.27 15.62 8.65
N TYR A 72 16.46 16.55 7.72
CA TYR A 72 17.32 16.35 6.55
C TYR A 72 18.75 16.01 6.95
N ARG A 73 19.34 16.74 7.90
CA ARG A 73 20.69 16.48 8.41
C ARG A 73 20.87 15.11 9.09
N LYS A 74 19.79 14.42 9.49
CA LYS A 74 19.89 13.05 10.03
C LYS A 74 20.07 12.01 8.93
N ILE A 75 19.79 12.38 7.68
CA ILE A 75 19.97 11.53 6.49
C ILE A 75 21.40 11.68 5.95
N ASP A 76 22.16 12.67 6.40
CA ASP A 76 23.57 12.85 6.00
C ASP A 76 24.37 11.62 6.43
N VAL A 77 24.84 10.88 5.42
CA VAL A 77 25.90 9.90 5.54
C VAL A 77 27.16 10.67 5.92
N GLU A 78 27.76 10.34 7.06
CA GLU A 78 28.99 10.95 7.57
C GLU A 78 30.01 11.20 6.44
N ASP A 79 30.34 12.47 6.21
CA ASP A 79 31.48 12.96 5.43
C ASP A 79 31.65 12.42 4.00
N ALA A 80 30.58 12.23 3.25
CA ALA A 80 30.71 12.08 1.79
C ALA A 80 31.15 13.43 1.18
N PRO A 81 32.25 13.50 0.40
CA PRO A 81 32.61 14.71 -0.34
C PRO A 81 31.42 15.15 -1.22
N PHE A 82 31.37 16.43 -1.61
CA PHE A 82 30.31 17.05 -2.44
C PHE A 82 30.02 16.38 -3.79
N ASP A 83 30.62 15.22 -4.06
CA ASP A 83 30.47 14.46 -5.28
C ASP A 83 29.21 13.58 -5.24
N VAL A 84 28.52 13.54 -6.38
CA VAL A 84 27.42 12.60 -6.60
C VAL A 84 28.04 11.23 -6.90
N LEU A 85 28.00 10.34 -5.90
CA LEU A 85 28.57 9.00 -6.01
C LEU A 85 27.62 8.02 -6.71
N CYS A 86 28.20 7.08 -7.45
CA CYS A 86 27.50 5.91 -7.98
C CYS A 86 27.77 4.73 -7.04
N ILE A 87 26.72 4.18 -6.42
CA ILE A 87 26.85 3.08 -5.45
C ILE A 87 26.99 1.75 -6.20
N ASP A 88 28.08 1.01 -5.96
CA ASP A 88 28.37 -0.21 -6.73
C ASP A 88 27.31 -1.29 -6.57
N GLU A 89 26.71 -1.44 -5.38
CA GLU A 89 25.71 -2.45 -5.08
C GLU A 89 24.43 -2.29 -5.93
N THR A 90 24.11 -1.06 -6.32
CA THR A 90 22.89 -0.74 -7.07
C THR A 90 23.19 -0.18 -8.46
N ARG A 91 24.45 -0.18 -8.90
CA ARG A 91 24.83 0.38 -10.20
C ARG A 91 24.19 -0.37 -11.37
N VAL A 92 23.90 0.34 -12.45
CA VAL A 92 23.44 -0.27 -13.70
C VAL A 92 24.65 -0.81 -14.47
N VAL A 93 24.64 -2.11 -14.74
CA VAL A 93 25.69 -2.80 -15.51
C VAL A 93 25.28 -2.88 -16.98
N LEU A 94 26.03 -2.22 -17.86
CA LEU A 94 25.79 -2.28 -19.31
C LEU A 94 26.20 -3.66 -19.85
N LYS A 95 25.34 -4.24 -20.69
CA LYS A 95 25.58 -5.54 -21.34
C LYS A 95 25.75 -5.44 -22.86
N ILE A 96 25.82 -4.22 -23.39
CA ILE A 96 25.80 -3.95 -24.83
C ILE A 96 27.21 -3.60 -25.29
N GLY A 97 27.69 -4.29 -26.33
CA GLY A 97 28.96 -4.01 -26.99
C GLY A 97 30.02 -5.10 -26.77
N PRO A 98 31.16 -5.02 -27.49
CA PRO A 98 32.31 -5.89 -27.25
C PRO A 98 32.87 -5.66 -25.84
N ALA A 99 33.50 -6.67 -25.25
CA ALA A 99 34.03 -6.63 -23.87
C ALA A 99 35.00 -5.46 -23.60
N SER A 100 35.56 -4.85 -24.64
CA SER A 100 36.44 -3.69 -24.58
C SER A 100 35.73 -2.35 -24.32
N SER A 101 34.40 -2.29 -24.42
CA SER A 101 33.63 -1.04 -24.29
C SER A 101 33.32 -0.64 -22.83
N GLY A 102 33.61 -1.51 -21.86
CA GLY A 102 33.29 -1.30 -20.45
C GLY A 102 31.81 -1.52 -20.12
N ASP A 103 31.52 -1.76 -18.84
CA ASP A 103 30.18 -2.07 -18.33
C ASP A 103 29.57 -0.93 -17.49
N TYR A 104 30.28 0.21 -17.41
CA TYR A 104 29.98 1.29 -16.48
C TYR A 104 29.14 2.41 -17.10
N ILE A 105 28.08 2.78 -16.42
CA ILE A 105 27.35 4.04 -16.56
C ILE A 105 27.11 4.60 -15.16
N HIS A 106 27.19 5.91 -14.98
CA HIS A 106 26.89 6.56 -13.70
C HIS A 106 25.36 6.62 -13.50
N ALA A 107 24.82 5.48 -13.09
CA ALA A 107 23.40 5.28 -12.86
C ALA A 107 23.16 4.17 -11.83
N ASN A 108 22.13 4.35 -11.02
CA ASN A 108 21.73 3.42 -9.97
C ASN A 108 20.26 3.00 -10.12
N TYR A 109 19.96 1.75 -9.78
CA TYR A 109 18.59 1.32 -9.54
C TYR A 109 18.10 1.88 -8.21
N VAL A 110 17.01 2.65 -8.26
CA VAL A 110 16.33 3.15 -7.06
C VAL A 110 15.05 2.35 -6.85
N LEU A 111 14.95 1.75 -5.68
CA LEU A 111 13.79 0.97 -5.24
C LEU A 111 12.92 1.84 -4.34
N PHE A 112 11.62 1.79 -4.58
CA PHE A 112 10.64 2.34 -3.67
C PHE A 112 9.76 1.18 -3.24
N SER A 113 9.62 0.95 -1.93
CA SER A 113 8.77 -0.12 -1.39
C SER A 113 7.31 0.04 -1.84
N GLU A 114 6.90 1.28 -2.10
CA GLU A 114 5.53 1.68 -2.44
C GLU A 114 5.24 1.58 -3.94
N PHE A 115 6.27 1.53 -4.78
CA PHE A 115 6.11 1.40 -6.23
C PHE A 115 6.71 0.07 -6.70
N GLN A 116 5.93 -0.72 -7.45
CA GLN A 116 6.44 -1.98 -8.01
C GLN A 116 7.58 -1.77 -9.04
N ASN A 117 7.81 -0.53 -9.45
CA ASN A 117 8.75 -0.18 -10.51
C ASN A 117 10.11 0.20 -9.92
N LYS A 118 11.17 -0.35 -10.54
CA LYS A 118 12.55 0.07 -10.31
C LYS A 118 12.83 1.26 -11.21
N PHE A 119 13.24 2.39 -10.63
CA PHE A 119 13.68 3.53 -11.41
C PHE A 119 15.18 3.44 -11.65
N ILE A 120 15.65 4.01 -12.77
CA ILE A 120 17.07 4.25 -12.99
C ILE A 120 17.29 5.75 -12.83
N CYS A 121 18.08 6.11 -11.81
CA CYS A 121 18.56 7.48 -11.64
C CYS A 121 19.97 7.56 -12.20
N THR A 122 20.20 8.48 -13.13
CA THR A 122 21.48 8.67 -13.82
C THR A 122 21.85 10.13 -13.82
N GLN A 123 23.15 10.43 -13.84
CA GLN A 123 23.60 11.77 -14.18
C GLN A 123 23.17 12.13 -15.63
N VAL A 124 22.94 13.42 -15.88
CA VAL A 124 22.66 13.90 -17.24
C VAL A 124 23.96 13.90 -18.06
N PHE A 125 23.98 13.18 -19.18
CA PHE A 125 25.07 13.25 -20.15
C PHE A 125 24.84 14.42 -21.11
N PHE A 126 25.59 15.53 -20.94
CA PHE A 126 25.50 16.72 -21.79
C PHE A 126 26.32 16.65 -23.10
N ASN A 127 26.40 15.49 -23.75
CA ASN A 127 26.93 15.39 -25.11
C ASN A 127 25.85 14.88 -26.06
N PHE A 128 25.05 15.80 -26.60
CA PHE A 128 24.24 15.53 -27.78
C PHE A 128 25.15 15.48 -29.01
N TYR A 129 25.74 14.32 -29.28
CA TYR A 129 26.01 13.89 -30.66
C TYR A 129 25.12 12.67 -30.91
N ILE A 130 23.85 12.94 -31.21
CA ILE A 130 23.05 11.96 -31.96
C ILE A 130 23.63 11.96 -33.37
N ILE A 131 24.50 10.99 -33.66
CA ILE A 131 24.82 10.65 -35.04
C ILE A 131 23.55 9.98 -35.59
N THR A 132 22.90 10.69 -36.52
CA THR A 132 21.79 10.18 -37.35
C THR A 132 22.22 8.99 -38.18
#